data_AF-A0A925CK56-F1
#
_entry.id   AF-A0A925CK56-F1
#
_cell.length_a   1.000
_cell.length_b   1.000
_cell.length_c   1.000
_cell.angle_alpha   90.00
_cell.angle_beta   90.00
_cell.angle_gamma   90.00
#
_symmetry.space_group_name_H-M   'P 1'
#
loop_
_entity.id
_entity.type
_entity.pdbx_description
1 polymer ?
#
loop_
_entity_poly.entity_id
_entity_poly.type
_entity_poly.pdbx_seq_one_letter_code
_entity_poly.pdbx_strand_id
1 'polypeptide(L)'
;MKNRVCSAIEKALAAVVILFVGGCTTVAQVTTLSDQNCRHTFVDRMSSIFVEEGEKQDVADKLAESTTTVLLTDSLGPRPFLVASPSGADYGFFVEQKSSECLLRLFSRQKGFTRYRNNLTYIATRQLDGCICAE
;
A
#
# COMPACT_ATOMS: atom_id res chain seq x y z
N MET A 1 -6.99 3.89 -72.93
CA MET A 1 -8.01 2.86 -72.65
C MET A 1 -8.48 3.00 -71.21
N LYS A 2 -9.80 3.23 -71.04
CA LYS A 2 -10.67 2.90 -69.91
C LYS A 2 -10.33 3.45 -68.50
N ASN A 3 -11.05 4.54 -68.19
CA ASN A 3 -11.43 5.06 -66.88
C ASN A 3 -11.79 3.97 -65.85
N ARG A 4 -11.46 4.25 -64.57
CA ARG A 4 -12.43 4.21 -63.46
C ARG A 4 -11.90 4.99 -62.24
N VAL A 5 -12.55 6.11 -61.98
CA VAL A 5 -12.61 6.79 -60.69
C VAL A 5 -13.77 6.17 -59.90
N CYS A 6 -13.58 5.84 -58.62
CA CYS A 6 -14.63 5.82 -57.58
C CYS A 6 -13.95 5.67 -56.21
N SER A 7 -14.05 6.68 -55.33
CA SER A 7 -14.84 6.63 -54.08
C SER A 7 -14.07 5.93 -52.93
N ALA A 8 -13.90 6.44 -51.71
CA ALA A 8 -14.40 7.61 -51.02
C ALA A 8 -13.46 7.92 -49.85
N ILE A 9 -13.54 9.14 -49.36
CA ILE A 9 -13.01 9.64 -48.10
C ILE A 9 -13.63 8.82 -46.96
N GLU A 10 -12.85 8.02 -46.22
CA GLU A 10 -13.33 7.48 -44.94
C GLU A 10 -12.23 7.45 -43.86
N LYS A 11 -12.32 8.48 -43.02
CA LYS A 11 -12.15 8.45 -41.56
C LYS A 11 -10.84 7.88 -41.02
N ALA A 12 -9.92 8.80 -40.74
CA ALA A 12 -8.92 8.62 -39.70
C ALA A 12 -9.62 8.30 -38.36
N LEU A 13 -9.60 7.03 -37.96
CA LEU A 13 -9.82 6.62 -36.58
C LEU A 13 -8.49 6.04 -36.07
N ALA A 14 -7.64 6.92 -35.53
CA ALA A 14 -6.55 6.47 -34.68
C ALA A 14 -7.18 5.97 -33.37
N ALA A 15 -7.37 4.66 -33.26
CA ALA A 15 -7.76 4.02 -32.02
C ALA A 15 -6.59 4.13 -31.03
N VAL A 16 -6.65 5.13 -30.15
CA VAL A 16 -5.79 5.19 -28.96
C VAL A 16 -6.28 4.09 -28.02
N VAL A 17 -5.64 2.93 -28.08
CA VAL A 17 -5.84 1.87 -27.09
C VAL A 17 -5.18 2.34 -25.80
N ILE A 18 -5.96 2.95 -24.91
CA ILE A 18 -5.54 3.20 -23.54
C ILE A 18 -5.59 1.86 -22.80
N LEU A 19 -4.47 1.15 -22.77
CA LEU A 19 -4.27 0.01 -21.88
C LEU A 19 -4.20 0.55 -20.44
N PHE A 20 -5.35 0.66 -19.78
CA PHE A 20 -5.40 0.75 -18.33
C PHE A 20 -4.95 -0.60 -17.77
N VAL A 21 -3.65 -0.73 -17.50
CA VAL A 21 -3.10 -1.85 -16.73
C VAL A 21 -3.51 -1.62 -15.28
N GLY A 22 -4.77 -1.90 -14.97
CA GLY A 22 -5.24 -2.00 -13.59
C GLY A 22 -4.64 -3.26 -12.99
N GLY A 23 -3.44 -3.16 -12.44
CA GLY A 23 -2.86 -4.24 -11.65
C GLY A 23 -3.74 -4.50 -10.43
N CYS A 24 -4.16 -5.74 -10.22
CA CYS A 24 -4.69 -6.15 -8.93
C CYS A 24 -3.61 -5.86 -7.89
N THR A 25 -3.86 -4.95 -6.95
CA THR A 25 -3.00 -4.80 -5.78
C THR A 25 -3.08 -6.09 -4.98
N THR A 26 -1.98 -6.80 -4.85
CA THR A 26 -1.93 -8.03 -4.07
C THR A 26 -1.49 -7.74 -2.65
N VAL A 27 -2.19 -8.33 -1.70
CA VAL A 27 -1.86 -8.20 -0.28
C VAL A 27 -0.88 -9.31 0.06
N ALA A 28 0.23 -8.93 0.69
CA ALA A 28 1.30 -9.81 1.10
C ALA A 28 1.46 -9.79 2.64
N GLN A 29 2.21 -10.76 3.16
CA GLN A 29 2.67 -10.86 4.53
C GLN A 29 4.19 -10.80 4.56
N VAL A 30 4.78 -10.06 5.50
CA VAL A 30 6.23 -10.08 5.73
C VAL A 30 6.62 -11.40 6.39
N THR A 31 7.40 -12.22 5.68
CA THR A 31 7.80 -13.56 6.13
C THR A 31 9.07 -13.54 6.98
N THR A 32 9.86 -12.46 6.92
CA THR A 32 11.10 -12.28 7.69
C THR A 32 10.93 -11.34 8.87
N LEU A 33 9.71 -11.11 9.37
CA LEU A 33 9.48 -10.17 10.47
C LEU A 33 10.18 -10.61 11.79
N SER A 34 10.48 -11.90 11.95
CA SER A 34 11.24 -12.46 13.07
C SER A 34 12.72 -12.06 13.04
N ASP A 35 13.27 -11.72 11.87
CA ASP A 35 14.61 -11.17 11.73
C ASP A 35 14.70 -9.78 12.37
N GLN A 36 15.79 -9.52 13.09
CA GLN A 36 15.94 -8.26 13.83
C GLN A 36 16.04 -7.04 12.90
N ASN A 37 16.74 -7.18 11.77
CA ASN A 37 16.92 -6.06 10.85
C ASN A 37 15.60 -5.72 10.15
N CYS A 38 14.89 -6.72 9.62
CA CYS A 38 13.57 -6.50 9.04
C CYS A 38 12.58 -5.93 10.08
N ARG A 39 12.57 -6.47 11.30
CA ARG A 39 11.72 -5.94 12.39
C ARG A 39 11.99 -4.48 12.68
N HIS A 40 13.26 -4.09 12.78
CA HIS A 40 13.64 -2.71 13.05
C HIS A 40 13.17 -1.78 11.92
N THR A 41 13.42 -2.16 10.66
CA THR A 41 12.92 -1.41 9.50
C THR A 41 11.40 -1.29 9.53
N PHE A 42 10.69 -2.39 9.80
CA PHE A 42 9.22 -2.38 9.81
C PHE A 42 8.67 -1.41 10.86
N VAL A 43 9.24 -1.43 12.07
CA VAL A 43 8.89 -0.51 13.16
C VAL A 43 9.20 0.94 12.77
N ASP A 44 10.40 1.23 12.27
CA ASP A 44 10.82 2.56 11.83
C ASP A 44 9.88 3.13 10.76
N ARG A 45 9.63 2.35 9.70
CA ARG A 45 8.75 2.77 8.59
C ARG A 45 7.33 3.03 9.06
N MET A 46 6.77 2.15 9.88
CA MET A 46 5.42 2.31 10.41
C MET A 46 5.33 3.51 11.37
N SER A 47 6.31 3.70 12.26
CA SER A 47 6.39 4.87 13.14
C SER A 47 6.45 6.17 12.33
N SER A 48 7.28 6.22 11.28
CA SER A 48 7.38 7.40 10.42
C SER A 48 6.04 7.79 9.78
N ILE A 49 5.21 6.81 9.40
CA ILE A 49 3.88 7.06 8.86
C ILE A 49 2.96 7.64 9.95
N PHE A 50 2.98 7.09 11.17
CA PHE A 50 2.17 7.64 12.26
C PHE A 50 2.52 9.10 12.57
N VAL A 51 3.81 9.44 12.57
CA VAL A 51 4.28 10.82 12.78
C VAL A 51 3.77 11.76 11.68
N GLU A 52 3.82 11.34 10.41
CA GLU A 52 3.26 12.11 9.29
C GLU A 52 1.75 12.33 9.43
N GLU A 53 1.03 11.35 9.98
CA GLU A 53 -0.40 11.43 10.24
C GLU A 53 -0.77 12.18 11.54
N GLY A 54 0.23 12.80 12.18
CA GLY A 54 0.07 13.71 13.31
C GLY A 54 0.16 13.07 14.69
N GLU A 55 0.65 11.84 14.81
CA GLU A 55 0.98 11.25 16.12
C GLU A 55 2.27 11.86 16.68
N LYS A 56 2.37 11.87 18.02
CA LYS A 56 3.64 12.20 18.68
C LYS A 56 4.63 11.05 18.49
N GLN A 57 5.92 11.36 18.39
CA GLN A 57 6.98 10.36 18.19
C GLN A 57 6.91 9.21 19.21
N ASP A 58 6.75 9.52 20.49
CA ASP A 58 6.71 8.52 21.56
C ASP A 58 5.48 7.59 21.48
N VAL A 59 4.38 8.10 20.93
CA VAL A 59 3.16 7.32 20.68
C VAL A 59 3.34 6.47 19.42
N ALA A 60 3.89 7.06 18.36
CA ALA A 60 4.15 6.40 17.09
C ALA A 60 5.09 5.18 17.26
N ASP A 61 6.18 5.33 18.00
CA ASP A 61 7.14 4.26 18.26
C ASP A 61 6.48 3.10 19.02
N LYS A 62 5.73 3.40 20.09
CA LYS A 62 5.00 2.38 20.87
C LYS A 62 3.93 1.68 20.06
N LEU A 63 3.17 2.42 19.23
CA LEU A 63 2.16 1.84 18.35
C LEU A 63 2.80 0.90 17.33
N ALA A 64 3.91 1.31 16.74
CA ALA A 64 4.63 0.50 15.77
C ALA A 64 5.18 -0.78 16.42
N GLU A 65 5.86 -0.69 17.57
CA GLU A 65 6.40 -1.84 18.30
C GLU A 65 5.31 -2.85 18.72
N SER A 66 4.22 -2.35 19.32
CA SER A 66 3.11 -3.20 19.78
C SER A 66 2.40 -3.88 18.61
N THR A 67 2.16 -3.15 17.52
CA THR A 67 1.58 -3.73 16.30
C THR A 67 2.49 -4.81 15.72
N THR A 68 3.79 -4.54 15.60
CA THR A 68 4.75 -5.53 15.10
C THR A 68 4.80 -6.76 15.99
N THR A 69 4.67 -6.61 17.30
CA THR A 69 4.59 -7.75 18.24
C THR A 69 3.35 -8.61 17.96
N VAL A 70 2.18 -8.00 17.73
CA VAL A 70 0.96 -8.74 17.37
C VAL A 70 1.15 -9.48 16.05
N LEU A 71 1.69 -8.82 15.03
CA LEU A 71 1.93 -9.42 13.70
C LEU A 71 2.94 -10.57 13.74
N LEU A 72 3.88 -10.57 14.69
CA LEU A 72 4.81 -11.68 14.91
C LEU A 72 4.14 -12.91 15.51
N THR A 73 3.19 -12.69 16.43
CA THR A 73 2.53 -13.78 17.15
C THR A 73 1.40 -14.43 16.35
N ASP A 74 0.89 -13.74 15.34
CA ASP A 74 -0.37 -14.07 14.69
C ASP A 74 -0.16 -14.45 13.22
N SER A 75 -0.17 -15.75 12.90
CA SER A 75 0.04 -16.25 11.53
C SER A 75 -1.29 -16.34 10.76
N LEU A 76 -1.91 -15.19 10.50
CA LEU A 76 -3.22 -15.14 9.82
C LEU A 76 -3.12 -14.93 8.30
N GLY A 77 -1.92 -15.10 7.76
CA GLY A 77 -1.63 -14.94 6.34
C GLY A 77 -1.64 -13.47 5.87
N PRO A 78 -1.53 -13.25 4.57
CA PRO A 78 -1.58 -11.92 3.95
C PRO A 78 -2.96 -11.29 4.09
N ARG A 79 -3.02 -10.19 4.85
CA ARG A 79 -4.26 -9.44 5.05
C ARG A 79 -3.96 -8.00 5.48
N PRO A 80 -4.91 -7.07 5.23
CA PRO A 80 -4.88 -5.78 5.89
C PRO A 80 -5.00 -5.91 7.41
N PHE A 81 -4.37 -5.00 8.14
CA PHE A 81 -4.44 -4.92 9.59
C PHE A 81 -4.79 -3.50 10.04
N LEU A 82 -5.42 -3.41 11.20
CA LEU A 82 -5.85 -2.16 11.80
C LEU A 82 -5.00 -1.85 13.03
N VAL A 83 -4.65 -0.58 13.20
CA VAL A 83 -3.93 -0.09 14.36
C VAL A 83 -4.75 1.03 14.98
N ALA A 84 -5.22 0.81 16.21
CA ALA A 84 -5.95 1.81 16.99
C ALA A 84 -4.97 2.62 17.83
N SER A 85 -4.96 3.93 17.64
CA SER A 85 -4.12 4.87 18.39
C SER A 85 -4.85 5.42 19.62
N PRO A 86 -4.15 5.64 20.75
CA PRO A 86 -4.70 6.33 21.91
C PRO A 86 -5.12 7.79 21.60
N SER A 87 -4.71 8.35 20.47
CA SER A 87 -5.18 9.67 20.01
C SER A 87 -6.62 9.66 19.49
N GLY A 88 -7.27 8.49 19.44
CA GLY A 88 -8.60 8.27 18.87
C GLY A 88 -8.58 8.14 17.35
N ALA A 89 -7.41 7.86 16.77
CA ALA A 89 -7.24 7.59 15.35
C ALA A 89 -7.11 6.08 15.08
N ASP A 90 -7.82 5.58 14.08
CA ASP A 90 -7.68 4.22 13.56
C ASP A 90 -6.98 4.25 12.21
N TYR A 91 -5.96 3.44 12.06
CA TYR A 91 -5.15 3.33 10.85
C TYR A 91 -5.34 1.96 10.22
N GLY A 92 -5.50 1.92 8.91
CA GLY A 92 -5.58 0.66 8.15
C GLY A 92 -4.37 0.53 7.24
N PHE A 93 -3.61 -0.53 7.46
CA PHE A 93 -2.42 -0.87 6.71
C PHE A 93 -2.58 -2.19 5.97
N PHE A 94 -1.77 -2.36 4.94
CA PHE A 94 -1.46 -3.67 4.39
C PHE A 94 -0.04 -3.65 3.82
N VAL A 95 0.53 -4.83 3.59
CA VAL A 95 1.79 -4.98 2.88
C VAL A 95 1.47 -5.38 1.45
N GLU A 96 2.10 -4.75 0.47
CA GLU A 96 2.03 -5.12 -0.94
C GLU A 96 3.37 -5.69 -1.36
N GLN A 97 3.34 -6.79 -2.12
CA GLN A 97 4.49 -7.27 -2.84
C GLN A 97 4.48 -6.67 -4.25
N LYS A 98 5.42 -5.77 -4.53
CA LYS A 98 5.58 -5.18 -5.86
C LYS A 98 6.89 -5.66 -6.46
N SER A 99 6.80 -6.61 -7.40
CA SER A 99 7.96 -7.33 -7.93
C SER A 99 8.74 -8.02 -6.81
N SER A 100 9.97 -7.58 -6.50
CA SER A 100 10.79 -8.10 -5.40
C SER A 100 10.73 -7.23 -4.14
N GLU A 101 9.96 -6.14 -4.15
CA GLU A 101 9.92 -5.16 -3.07
C GLU A 101 8.68 -5.35 -2.19
N CYS A 102 8.85 -5.11 -0.89
CA CYS A 102 7.76 -5.08 0.07
C CYS A 102 7.43 -3.64 0.42
N LEU A 103 6.17 -3.26 0.22
CA LEU A 103 5.68 -1.91 0.48
C LEU A 103 4.67 -1.94 1.62
N LEU A 104 4.93 -1.20 2.70
CA LEU A 104 3.93 -0.91 3.72
C LEU A 104 3.06 0.26 3.26
N ARG A 105 1.75 0.02 3.15
CA ARG A 105 0.80 1.01 2.65
C ARG A 105 -0.24 1.36 3.70
N LEU A 106 -0.43 2.65 3.95
CA LEU A 106 -1.55 3.19 4.69
C LEU A 106 -2.68 3.50 3.71
N PHE A 107 -3.80 2.78 3.79
CA PHE A 107 -4.93 2.97 2.86
C PHE A 107 -6.14 3.63 3.50
N SER A 108 -6.23 3.61 4.83
CA SER A 108 -7.31 4.27 5.56
C SER A 108 -6.85 4.90 6.85
N ARG A 109 -7.42 6.06 7.18
CA ARG A 109 -7.32 6.70 8.49
C ARG A 109 -8.69 7.20 8.91
N GLN A 110 -9.08 6.95 10.14
CA GLN A 110 -10.30 7.48 10.72
C GLN A 110 -9.97 8.15 12.05
N LYS A 111 -10.47 9.36 12.29
CA LYS A 111 -10.33 10.04 13.58
C LYS A 111 -11.64 10.75 13.91
N GLY A 112 -12.31 10.31 14.98
CA GLY A 112 -13.69 10.72 15.26
C GLY A 112 -14.61 10.42 14.08
N PHE A 113 -15.27 11.46 13.55
CA PHE A 113 -16.18 11.35 12.40
C PHE A 113 -15.48 11.51 11.04
N THR A 114 -14.21 11.90 11.03
CA THR A 114 -13.46 12.11 9.79
C THR A 114 -12.84 10.79 9.33
N ARG A 115 -13.23 10.31 8.14
CA ARG A 115 -12.68 9.10 7.52
C ARG A 115 -12.04 9.44 6.17
N TYR A 116 -10.77 9.07 6.03
CA TYR A 116 -10.03 9.11 4.78
C TYR A 116 -9.75 7.69 4.32
N ARG A 117 -10.11 7.37 3.07
CA ARG A 117 -9.72 6.11 2.42
C ARG A 117 -9.25 6.43 1.01
N ASN A 118 -8.02 6.07 0.70
CA ASN A 118 -7.48 6.24 -0.63
C ASN A 118 -6.76 4.95 -1.02
N ASN A 119 -7.34 4.23 -1.97
CA ASN A 119 -6.80 3.00 -2.53
C ASN A 119 -6.19 3.20 -3.94
N LEU A 120 -6.18 4.44 -4.44
CA LEU A 120 -5.60 4.78 -5.75
C LEU A 120 -4.15 5.27 -5.59
N THR A 121 -3.90 6.18 -4.65
CA THR A 121 -2.54 6.69 -4.38
C THR A 121 -2.01 6.30 -3.00
N TYR A 122 -2.87 5.73 -2.14
CA TYR A 122 -2.61 5.50 -0.71
C TYR A 122 -2.37 6.80 0.05
N ILE A 123 -2.57 6.76 1.37
CA ILE A 123 -2.33 7.93 2.24
C ILE A 123 -0.82 8.07 2.45
N ALA A 124 -0.15 6.95 2.73
CA ALA A 124 1.30 6.87 2.82
C ALA A 124 1.80 5.52 2.27
N THR A 125 3.04 5.51 1.77
CA THR A 125 3.74 4.29 1.35
C THR A 125 5.18 4.33 1.85
N ARG A 126 5.69 3.20 2.33
CA ARG A 126 7.09 2.99 2.73
C ARG A 126 7.63 1.69 2.20
N GLN A 127 8.86 1.72 1.72
CA GLN A 127 9.59 0.51 1.37
C GLN A 127 10.15 -0.15 2.64
N LEU A 128 10.00 -1.47 2.71
CA LEU A 128 10.49 -2.30 3.80
C LEU A 128 11.85 -2.92 3.41
N ASP A 129 12.88 -2.09 3.38
CA ASP A 129 14.24 -2.50 3.00
C ASP A 129 14.75 -3.66 3.88
N GLY A 130 15.22 -4.72 3.23
CA GLY A 130 15.72 -5.91 3.92
C GLY A 130 14.63 -6.85 4.47
N CYS A 131 13.35 -6.58 4.18
CA CYS A 131 12.26 -7.51 4.44
C CYS A 131 11.87 -8.32 3.19
N ILE A 132 11.40 -9.54 3.40
CA ILE A 132 10.81 -10.39 2.37
C ILE A 132 9.32 -10.57 2.70
N CYS A 133 8.48 -10.56 1.67
CA CYS A 133 7.04 -10.74 1.79
C CYS A 133 6.51 -11.69 0.71
N ALA A 134 5.38 -12.31 0.99
CA ALA A 134 4.70 -13.25 0.10
C ALA A 134 3.17 -13.17 0.26
N GLU A 135 2.44 -13.46 -0.82
CA GLU A 135 0.98 -13.66 -0.87
C GLU A 135 0.52 -15.01 -0.28
#